data_AF-A0A535CGY9-F1
#
_entry.id   AF-A0A535CGY9-F1
#
_cell.length_a   1.000
_cell.length_b   1.000
_cell.length_c   1.000
_cell.angle_alpha   90.00
_cell.angle_beta   90.00
_cell.angle_gamma   90.00
#
_symmetry.space_group_name_H-M   'P 1'
#
loop_
_entity.id
_entity.type
_entity.pdbx_description
1 polymer ?
#
loop_
_entity_poly.entity_id
_entity_poly.type
_entity_poly.pdbx_seq_one_letter_code
_entity_poly.pdbx_strand_id
1 'polypeptide(L)'
;MSHAIATHEPIPRLVRLLLLMAVVAQLGDAITFALGSQMIGIGQESNGLIASLYRHAGLSGVLLLKGWAILMTVSVLMLLARRLPRAFMIGAVVALGLGLLGLLSNTTTVAALIG
;
A
#
# COMPACT_ATOMS: atom_id res chain seq x y z
N MET A 1 -29.81 -7.92 35.46
CA MET A 1 -29.13 -7.06 34.46
C MET A 1 -28.24 -7.97 33.63
N SER A 2 -28.66 -8.29 32.41
CA SER A 2 -27.92 -9.21 31.52
C SER A 2 -26.90 -8.40 30.71
N HIS A 3 -25.61 -8.57 30.99
CA HIS A 3 -24.55 -8.05 30.15
C HIS A 3 -24.56 -8.83 28.84
N ALA A 4 -25.07 -8.22 27.77
CA ALA A 4 -24.86 -8.71 26.42
C ALA A 4 -23.35 -8.67 26.12
N ILE A 5 -22.70 -9.82 26.23
CA ILE A 5 -21.33 -10.03 25.76
C ILE A 5 -21.40 -9.85 24.24
N ALA A 6 -20.91 -8.72 23.74
CA ALA A 6 -20.75 -8.50 22.32
C ALA A 6 -19.80 -9.57 21.79
N THR A 7 -20.35 -10.65 21.22
CA THR A 7 -19.58 -11.66 20.52
C THR A 7 -18.95 -10.97 19.31
N HIS A 8 -17.65 -10.70 19.37
CA HIS A 8 -16.88 -10.26 18.21
C HIS A 8 -16.98 -11.35 17.16
N GLU A 9 -17.85 -11.17 16.17
CA GLU A 9 -17.84 -12.05 15.00
C GLU A 9 -16.45 -12.00 14.37
N PRO A 10 -15.80 -13.15 14.17
CA PRO A 10 -14.48 -13.19 13.56
C PRO A 10 -14.56 -12.59 12.16
N ILE A 11 -13.58 -11.74 11.82
CA ILE A 11 -13.49 -11.14 10.49
C ILE A 11 -13.52 -12.25 9.43
N PRO A 12 -14.39 -12.17 8.40
CA PRO A 12 -14.50 -13.19 7.38
C PRO A 12 -13.14 -13.50 6.74
N ARG A 13 -12.87 -14.79 6.46
CA ARG A 13 -11.59 -15.24 5.88
C ARG A 13 -11.23 -14.48 4.59
N LEU A 14 -12.22 -14.18 3.76
CA LEU A 14 -12.05 -13.41 2.53
C LEU A 14 -11.56 -11.98 2.80
N VAL A 15 -12.12 -11.30 3.82
CA VAL A 15 -11.69 -9.95 4.21
C VAL A 15 -10.22 -9.96 4.64
N ARG A 16 -9.84 -10.95 5.46
CA ARG A 16 -8.44 -11.13 5.89
C ARG A 16 -7.51 -11.35 4.70
N LEU A 17 -7.91 -12.18 3.75
CA LEU A 17 -7.13 -12.46 2.54
C LEU A 17 -6.96 -11.20 1.69
N LEU A 18 -8.03 -10.44 1.45
CA LEU A 18 -7.97 -9.21 0.65
C LEU A 18 -7.11 -8.13 1.30
N LEU A 19 -7.22 -7.95 2.63
CA LEU A 19 -6.34 -7.06 3.38
C LEU A 19 -4.88 -7.49 3.27
N LEU A 20 -4.59 -8.78 3.43
CA LEU A 20 -3.24 -9.32 3.32
C LEU A 20 -2.67 -9.07 1.92
N MET A 21 -3.43 -9.38 0.87
CA MET A 21 -3.01 -9.17 -0.51
C MET A 21 -2.74 -7.69 -0.80
N ALA A 22 -3.60 -6.78 -0.34
CA ALA A 22 -3.41 -5.34 -0.51
C ALA A 22 -2.14 -4.85 0.21
N VAL A 23 -1.89 -5.31 1.43
CA VAL A 23 -0.66 -4.99 2.17
C VAL A 23 0.58 -5.53 1.45
N VAL A 24 0.56 -6.79 1.02
CA VAL A 24 1.69 -7.40 0.32
C VAL A 24 2.00 -6.64 -0.98
N ALA A 25 0.98 -6.28 -1.75
CA ALA A 25 1.17 -5.51 -2.98
C ALA A 25 1.79 -4.13 -2.72
N GLN A 26 1.29 -3.40 -1.72
CA GLN A 26 1.82 -2.08 -1.37
C GLN A 26 3.22 -2.12 -0.74
N LEU A 27 3.52 -3.17 0.05
CA LEU A 27 4.88 -3.40 0.54
C LEU A 27 5.83 -3.74 -0.62
N GLY A 28 5.38 -4.56 -1.56
CA GLY A 28 6.11 -4.85 -2.79
C GLY A 28 6.45 -3.58 -3.56
N ASP A 29 5.46 -2.72 -3.82
CA ASP A 29 5.66 -1.39 -4.43
C ASP A 29 6.69 -0.55 -3.66
N ALA A 30 6.57 -0.46 -2.34
CA ALA A 30 7.51 0.32 -1.53
C ALA A 30 8.94 -0.22 -1.60
N ILE A 31 9.11 -1.55 -1.59
CA ILE A 31 10.42 -2.21 -1.69
C ILE A 31 11.02 -1.99 -3.07
N THR A 32 10.26 -2.21 -4.15
CA THR A 32 10.78 -2.03 -5.51
C THR A 32 11.09 -0.56 -5.80
N PHE A 33 10.31 0.38 -5.24
CA PHE A 33 10.64 1.79 -5.28
C PHE A 33 11.96 2.10 -4.56
N ALA A 34 12.18 1.51 -3.38
CA ALA A 34 13.41 1.72 -2.62
C ALA A 34 14.64 1.23 -3.37
N LEU A 35 14.55 0.01 -3.92
CA LEU A 35 15.62 -0.59 -4.71
C LEU A 35 15.88 0.22 -5.98
N GLY A 36 14.84 0.55 -6.75
CA GLY A 36 14.98 1.37 -7.96
C GLY A 36 15.60 2.73 -7.67
N SER A 37 15.16 3.41 -6.60
CA SER A 37 15.71 4.72 -6.22
C SER A 37 17.19 4.65 -5.82
N GLN A 38 17.62 3.57 -5.17
CA GLN A 38 19.03 3.38 -4.81
C GLN A 38 19.90 3.04 -6.04
N MET A 39 19.37 2.30 -7.00
CA MET A 39 20.13 1.87 -8.18
C MET A 39 20.24 2.96 -9.26
N ILE A 40 19.18 3.74 -9.46
CA ILE A 40 19.02 4.63 -10.63
C ILE A 40 19.24 6.10 -10.25
N GLY A 41 19.06 6.44 -8.97
CA GLY A 41 18.91 7.82 -8.53
C GLY A 41 17.59 8.44 -9.00
N ILE A 42 17.12 9.47 -8.30
CA ILE A 42 15.78 10.05 -8.53
C ILE A 42 15.65 10.98 -9.73
N GLY A 43 16.71 11.10 -10.53
CA GLY A 43 16.70 11.91 -11.75
C GLY A 43 15.66 11.47 -12.79
N GLN A 44 15.18 10.22 -12.72
CA GLN A 44 14.16 9.66 -13.62
C GLN A 44 12.74 9.68 -13.04
N GLU A 45 12.52 10.23 -11.83
CA GLU A 45 11.18 10.27 -11.25
C GLU A 45 10.30 11.35 -11.90
N SER A 46 9.30 10.91 -12.65
CA SER A 46 8.30 11.77 -13.30
C SER A 46 7.32 12.39 -12.29
N ASN A 47 7.18 11.80 -11.10
CA ASN A 47 6.30 12.33 -10.08
C ASN A 47 6.97 13.47 -9.30
N GLY A 48 6.64 14.71 -9.66
CA GLY A 48 7.20 15.92 -9.04
C GLY A 48 7.04 16.00 -7.51
N LEU A 49 5.99 15.39 -6.94
CA LEU A 49 5.78 15.34 -5.49
C LEU A 49 6.77 14.37 -4.82
N ILE A 50 6.93 13.17 -5.36
CA ILE A 50 7.89 12.18 -4.85
C ILE A 50 9.32 12.69 -5.02
N ALA A 51 9.64 13.27 -6.18
CA ALA A 51 10.95 13.86 -6.45
C ALA A 51 11.25 15.06 -5.53
N SER A 52 10.25 15.88 -5.21
CA SER A 52 10.41 16.97 -4.23
C SER A 52 10.63 16.42 -2.82
N LEU A 53 9.81 15.46 -2.38
CA LEU A 53 9.91 14.87 -1.05
C LEU A 53 11.25 14.20 -0.83
N TYR A 54 11.74 13.45 -1.82
CA TYR A 54 13.06 12.83 -1.71
C TYR A 54 14.19 13.85 -1.68
N ARG A 55 14.11 14.93 -2.48
CA ARG A 55 15.14 15.98 -2.43
C ARG A 55 15.22 16.65 -1.06
N HIS A 56 14.11 16.75 -0.33
CA HIS A 56 14.06 17.38 0.99
C HIS A 56 14.34 16.41 2.15
N ALA A 57 13.84 15.17 2.09
CA ALA A 57 13.83 14.22 3.20
C ALA A 57 14.50 12.88 2.89
N GLY A 58 15.09 12.74 1.70
CA GLY A 58 15.75 11.53 1.23
C GLY A 58 14.80 10.35 1.02
N LEU A 59 15.39 9.17 0.82
CA LEU A 59 14.67 7.91 0.68
C LEU A 59 13.79 7.61 1.89
N SER A 60 14.30 7.90 3.09
CA SER A 60 13.58 7.74 4.36
C SER A 60 12.26 8.51 4.36
N GLY A 61 12.23 9.75 3.86
CA GLY A 61 11.01 10.54 3.82
C GLY A 61 9.93 9.93 2.92
N VAL A 62 10.31 9.44 1.75
CA VAL A 62 9.38 8.78 0.82
C VAL A 62 8.88 7.45 1.39
N LEU A 63 9.75 6.66 2.01
CA LEU A 63 9.38 5.40 2.63
C LEU A 63 8.47 5.59 3.85
N LEU A 64 8.71 6.63 4.66
CA LEU A 64 7.81 7.00 5.76
C LEU A 64 6.43 7.40 5.23
N LEU A 65 6.36 8.20 4.16
CA LEU A 65 5.09 8.56 3.53
C LEU A 65 4.35 7.32 3.00
N LYS A 66 5.03 6.44 2.28
CA LYS A 66 4.44 5.16 1.81
C LYS A 66 3.98 4.30 3.00
N GLY A 67 4.77 4.19 4.06
CA GLY A 67 4.40 3.48 5.28
C GLY A 67 3.13 4.03 5.92
N TRP A 68 3.02 5.36 6.04
CA TRP A 68 1.80 6.02 6.50
C TRP A 68 0.60 5.77 5.60
N ALA A 69 0.79 5.79 4.27
CA ALA A 69 -0.26 5.48 3.31
C ALA A 69 -0.77 4.04 3.45
N ILE A 70 0.12 3.07 3.67
CA ILE A 70 -0.25 1.67 3.94
C ILE A 70 -1.07 1.58 5.23
N LEU A 71 -0.60 2.18 6.32
CA LEU A 71 -1.29 2.16 7.62
C LEU A 71 -2.69 2.79 7.53
N MET A 72 -2.81 3.93 6.85
CA MET A 72 -4.09 4.60 6.61
C MET A 72 -5.01 3.73 5.76
N THR A 73 -4.51 3.13 4.69
CA THR A 73 -5.30 2.25 3.81
C THR A 73 -5.83 1.06 4.60
N VAL A 74 -4.99 0.37 5.36
CA VAL A 74 -5.41 -0.77 6.21
C VAL A 74 -6.45 -0.32 7.24
N SER A 75 -6.24 0.81 7.91
CA SER A 75 -7.16 1.33 8.92
C SER A 75 -8.54 1.64 8.33
N VAL A 76 -8.58 2.30 7.18
CA VAL A 76 -9.82 2.61 6.45
C VAL A 76 -10.50 1.32 6.00
N LEU A 77 -9.77 0.37 5.40
CA LEU A 77 -10.35 -0.90 4.96
C LEU A 77 -10.87 -1.73 6.14
N MET A 78 -10.20 -1.74 7.29
CA MET A 78 -10.69 -2.39 8.50
C MET A 78 -11.98 -1.73 9.01
N LEU A 79 -12.08 -0.40 8.97
CA LEU A 79 -13.30 0.32 9.33
C LEU A 79 -14.45 0.00 8.37
N LEU A 80 -14.17 -0.02 7.06
CA LEU A 80 -15.15 -0.36 6.02
C LEU A 80 -15.58 -1.82 6.12
N ALA A 81 -14.68 -2.75 6.41
CA ALA A 81 -15.02 -4.17 6.56
C ALA A 81 -16.06 -4.39 7.66
N ARG A 82 -16.03 -3.56 8.72
CA ARG A 82 -16.97 -3.64 9.85
C ARG A 82 -18.29 -2.92 9.56
N ARG A 83 -18.25 -1.77 8.88
CA ARG A 83 -19.43 -0.88 8.75
C ARG A 83 -20.13 -0.99 7.40
N LEU A 84 -19.38 -1.21 6.32
CA LEU A 84 -19.85 -1.13 4.93
C LEU A 84 -19.17 -2.19 4.06
N PRO A 85 -19.57 -3.48 4.14
CA PRO A 85 -18.89 -4.58 3.44
C PRO A 85 -18.80 -4.41 1.92
N ARG A 86 -19.81 -3.77 1.30
CA ARG A 86 -19.78 -3.45 -0.14
C ARG A 86 -18.71 -2.42 -0.48
N ALA A 87 -18.58 -1.37 0.34
CA ALA A 87 -17.53 -0.36 0.17
C ALA A 87 -16.14 -0.92 0.45
N PHE A 88 -16.02 -1.85 1.41
CA PHE A 88 -14.78 -2.60 1.64
C PHE A 88 -14.32 -3.34 0.39
N MET A 89 -15.20 -4.07 -0.30
CA MET A 89 -14.82 -4.81 -1.50
C MET A 89 -14.25 -3.90 -2.58
N ILE A 90 -14.92 -2.78 -2.85
CA ILE A 90 -14.45 -1.78 -3.82
C ILE A 90 -13.09 -1.20 -3.37
N GLY A 91 -13.00 -0.77 -2.12
CA GLY A 91 -11.78 -0.18 -1.57
C GLY A 91 -10.60 -1.16 -1.58
N ALA A 92 -10.83 -2.42 -1.25
CA ALA A 92 -9.80 -3.46 -1.23
C ALA A 92 -9.30 -3.77 -2.64
N VAL A 93 -10.19 -3.84 -3.63
CA VAL A 93 -9.81 -4.02 -5.05
C VAL A 93 -9.00 -2.82 -5.55
N VAL A 94 -9.43 -1.59 -5.24
CA VAL A 94 -8.70 -0.38 -5.63
C VAL A 94 -7.32 -0.34 -4.97
N ALA A 95 -7.24 -0.58 -3.66
CA ALA A 95 -5.98 -0.59 -2.92
C ALA A 95 -5.01 -1.67 -3.42
N LEU A 96 -5.52 -2.86 -3.72
CA LEU A 96 -4.74 -3.95 -4.31
C LEU A 96 -4.27 -3.58 -5.72
N GLY A 97 -5.15 -3.05 -6.56
CA GLY A 97 -4.82 -2.63 -7.92
C GLY A 97 -3.74 -1.56 -7.96
N LEU A 98 -3.84 -0.52 -7.11
CA LEU A 98 -2.82 0.51 -7.00
C LEU A 98 -1.48 -0.04 -6.51
N GLY A 99 -1.49 -0.92 -5.50
CA GLY A 99 -0.27 -1.57 -5.01
C GLY A 99 0.40 -2.43 -6.09
N LEU A 100 -0.38 -3.21 -6.84
CA LEU A 100 0.14 -4.04 -7.93
C LEU A 100 0.65 -3.20 -9.10
N LEU A 101 -0.04 -2.12 -9.46
CA LEU A 101 0.41 -1.20 -10.50
C LEU A 101 1.74 -0.54 -10.12
N GLY A 102 1.88 -0.06 -8.89
CA GLY A 102 3.15 0.50 -8.40
C GLY A 102 4.28 -0.53 -8.42
N LEU A 103 4.01 -1.74 -7.90
CA LEU A 103 4.95 -2.85 -7.92
C LEU A 103 5.42 -3.18 -9.34
N LEU A 104 4.49 -3.35 -10.27
CA LEU A 104 4.79 -3.67 -11.68
C LEU A 104 5.56 -2.53 -12.34
N SER A 105 5.10 -1.28 -12.18
CA SER A 105 5.78 -0.10 -12.72
C SER A 105 7.25 -0.06 -12.29
N ASN A 106 7.51 -0.12 -10.98
CA ASN A 106 8.88 -0.06 -10.47
C ASN A 106 9.72 -1.26 -10.91
N THR A 107 9.12 -2.46 -10.92
CA THR A 107 9.83 -3.68 -11.37
C THR A 107 10.21 -3.58 -12.84
N THR A 108 9.31 -3.10 -13.71
CA THR A 108 9.62 -2.90 -15.13
C THR A 108 10.70 -1.86 -15.35
N THR A 109 10.70 -0.76 -14.58
CA THR A 109 11.78 0.24 -14.63
C THR A 109 13.13 -0.38 -14.24
N VAL A 110 13.18 -1.14 -13.14
CA VAL A 110 14.42 -1.82 -12.70
C VAL A 110 14.87 -2.86 -13.73
N ALA A 111 13.95 -3.67 -14.25
CA ALA A 111 14.26 -4.72 -15.23
C ALA A 111 14.79 -4.14 -16.56
N ALA A 112 14.18 -3.07 -17.05
CA ALA A 112 14.60 -2.38 -18.28
C ALA A 112 15.98 -1.70 -18.19
N LEU A 113 16.53 -1.57 -16.98
CA LEU A 113 17.83 -0.93 -16.73
C LEU A 113 18.94 -1.93 -16.45
N ILE A 114 18.59 -3.18 -16.10
CA ILE A 114 19.55 -4.27 -15.83
C ILE A 114 19.71 -5.20 -17.05
N GLY A 115 18.68 -5.29 -17.90
CA GLY A 115 18.72 -6.01 -19.18
C GLY A 115 19.20 -5.14 -20.33
#